data_AF-A0A952J5T4-F1
#
_entry.id   AF-A0A952J5T4-F1
#
_cell.length_a   1.000
_cell.length_b   1.000
_cell.length_c   1.000
_cell.angle_alpha   90.00
_cell.angle_beta   90.00
_cell.angle_gamma   90.00
#
_symmetry.space_group_name_H-M   'P 1'
#
loop_
_entity.id
_entity.type
_entity.pdbx_description
1 polymer ?
#
loop_
_entity_poly.entity_id
_entity_poly.type
_entity_poly.pdbx_seq_one_letter_code
_entity_poly.pdbx_strand_id
1 'polypeptide(L)' 'MNTVSIDKKKFVVISQKEYESLLTKAARKAPLAKKMSLAAGKKMAYKLIDKWAKERL' A
#
# COMPACT_ATOMS: atom_id res chain seq x y z
N MET A 1 20.73 -1.86 -12.33
CA MET A 1 20.67 -0.74 -11.37
C MET A 1 22.11 -0.30 -11.13
N ASN A 2 22.47 0.90 -11.57
CA ASN A 2 23.85 1.38 -11.44
C ASN A 2 24.08 1.81 -9.99
N THR A 3 24.91 1.05 -9.28
CA THR A 3 25.32 1.34 -7.91
C THR A 3 26.68 2.01 -7.92
N VAL A 4 26.78 3.18 -7.27
CA VAL A 4 28.04 3.89 -7.08
C VAL A 4 28.46 3.71 -5.62
N SER A 5 29.73 3.37 -5.40
CA SER A 5 30.29 3.27 -4.05
C SER A 5 31.11 4.52 -3.76
N ILE A 6 30.73 5.28 -2.74
CA ILE A 6 31.46 6.46 -2.27
C ILE A 6 31.72 6.25 -0.78
N ASP A 7 32.97 6.38 -0.34
CA ASP A 7 33.36 6.29 1.07
C ASP A 7 32.82 5.03 1.78
N LYS A 8 33.05 3.86 1.17
CA LYS A 8 32.56 2.53 1.63
C LYS A 8 31.04 2.39 1.77
N LYS A 9 30.25 3.39 1.35
CA LYS A 9 28.79 3.36 1.31
C LYS A 9 28.31 3.13 -0.12
N LYS A 10 27.29 2.28 -0.28
CA LYS A 10 26.70 1.95 -1.57
C LYS A 10 25.48 2.85 -1.81
N PHE A 11 25.50 3.56 -2.93
CA PHE A 11 24.41 4.42 -3.38
C PHE A 11 23.83 3.86 -4.67
N VAL A 12 22.52 4.00 -4.86
CA VAL A 12 21.84 3.63 -6.10
C VAL A 12 21.57 4.91 -6.88
N VAL A 13 22.10 4.99 -8.10
CA VAL A 13 21.80 6.12 -9.00
C VAL A 13 20.47 5.82 -9.69
N ILE A 14 19.50 6.70 -9.49
CA ILE A 14 18.18 6.65 -10.10
C ILE A 14 17.90 7.95 -10.85
N SER A 15 17.01 7.90 -11.82
CA SER A 15 16.57 9.11 -12.52
C SER A 15 15.78 10.03 -11.58
N GLN A 16 15.78 11.34 -11.84
CA GLN A 16 15.02 12.30 -11.04
C GLN A 16 13.52 11.95 -10.98
N LYS A 17 12.96 11.51 -12.11
CA LYS A 17 11.57 11.06 -12.20
C LYS A 17 11.25 9.87 -11.28
N GLU A 18 12.16 8.90 -11.19
CA GLU A 18 12.01 7.76 -10.28
C GLU A 18 12.15 8.19 -8.81
N TYR A 19 13.06 9.11 -8.52
CA TYR A 19 13.24 9.67 -7.19
C TYR A 19 11.98 10.38 -6.69
N GLU A 20 11.37 11.23 -7.51
CA GLU A 20 10.12 11.93 -7.18
C GLU A 20 8.95 10.95 -6.97
N SER A 21 8.89 9.86 -7.75
CA SER A 21 7.88 8.80 -7.54
C SER A 21 8.08 8.09 -6.20
N LEU A 22 9.33 7.80 -5.83
CA LEU A 22 9.64 7.16 -4.55
C LEU A 22 9.34 8.08 -3.37
N LEU A 23 9.67 9.37 -3.47
CA LEU A 23 9.29 10.37 -2.46
C LEU A 23 7.77 10.44 -2.30
N THR A 24 7.02 10.46 -3.39
CA THR A 24 5.55 10.49 -3.37
C THR A 24 4.97 9.22 -2.71
N LYS A 25 5.57 8.05 -3.00
CA LYS A 25 5.18 6.77 -2.37
C LYS A 25 5.51 6.74 -0.87
N ALA A 26 6.68 7.25 -0.48
CA ALA A 26 7.10 7.31 0.92
C ALA A 26 6.29 8.34 1.73
N ALA A 27 5.92 9.46 1.13
CA ALA A 27 5.10 10.51 1.74
C ALA A 27 3.62 10.11 1.91
N ARG A 28 3.15 9.08 1.19
CA ARG A 28 1.79 8.54 1.39
C ARG A 28 1.68 7.88 2.77
N LYS A 29 1.17 8.63 3.73
CA LYS A 29 0.77 8.14 5.06
C LYS A 29 -0.49 7.24 5.04
N ALA A 30 -1.18 7.16 3.91
CA ALA A 30 -2.36 6.32 3.77
C ALA A 30 -1.94 4.86 3.65
N PRO A 31 -2.43 3.95 4.53
CA PRO A 31 -2.19 2.53 4.35
C PRO A 31 -2.69 2.12 2.96
N LEU A 32 -1.86 1.41 2.21
CA LEU A 32 -2.24 0.84 0.92
C LEU A 32 -3.50 0.00 1.15
N ALA A 33 -4.64 0.48 0.67
CA ALA A 33 -5.90 -0.24 0.77
C ALA A 33 -5.75 -1.55 -0.02
N LYS A 34 -5.62 -2.66 0.72
CA LYS A 34 -5.49 -3.98 0.11
C LYS A 34 -6.80 -4.27 -0.60
N LYS A 35 -6.77 -4.34 -1.94
CA LYS A 35 -7.90 -4.80 -2.73
C LYS A 35 -8.21 -6.23 -2.28
N MET A 36 -9.41 -6.43 -1.72
CA MET A 36 -9.83 -7.76 -1.31
C MET A 36 -10.12 -8.61 -2.55
N SER A 37 -9.91 -9.93 -2.45
CA SER A 37 -10.44 -10.84 -3.46
C SER A 37 -11.97 -10.83 -3.42
N LEU A 38 -12.62 -11.22 -4.52
CA LEU A 38 -14.09 -11.27 -4.61
C LEU A 38 -14.70 -12.11 -3.47
N ALA A 39 -14.08 -13.25 -3.14
CA ALA A 39 -14.51 -14.12 -2.05
C ALA A 39 -14.41 -13.42 -0.68
N ALA A 40 -13.31 -12.72 -0.42
CA ALA A 40 -13.10 -12.02 0.85
C ALA A 40 -14.04 -10.81 1.00
N GLY A 41 -14.30 -10.08 -0.09
CA GLY A 41 -15.28 -9.00 -0.12
C GLY A 41 -16.71 -9.50 0.15
N LYS A 42 -17.13 -10.60 -0.49
CA LYS A 42 -18.45 -11.22 -0.29
C LYS A 42 -18.67 -11.65 1.18
N LYS A 43 -17.66 -12.27 1.80
CA LYS A 43 -17.71 -12.66 3.21
C LYS A 43 -17.86 -11.45 4.15
N MET A 44 -17.13 -10.37 3.87
CA MET A 44 -17.19 -9.15 4.66
C MET A 44 -18.57 -8.47 4.54
N ALA A 45 -19.14 -8.44 3.34
CA ALA A 45 -20.46 -7.86 3.09
C ALA A 45 -21.56 -8.56 3.90
N TYR A 46 -21.62 -9.89 3.88
CA TYR A 46 -22.62 -10.62 4.68
C TYR A 46 -22.45 -10.41 6.18
N LYS A 47 -21.19 -10.37 6.67
CA LYS A 47 -20.93 -10.09 8.09
C LYS A 47 -21.46 -8.72 8.52
N LEU A 48 -21.40 -7.72 7.64
CA LEU A 48 -21.95 -6.38 7.90
C LEU A 48 -23.48 -6.39 7.89
N ILE A 49 -24.08 -7.12 6.95
CA ILE A 49 -25.55 -7.30 6.89
C ILE A 49 -26.05 -7.97 8.17
N ASP A 50 -25.42 -9.06 8.60
CA ASP A 50 -25.78 -9.78 9.82
C ASP A 50 -25.62 -8.90 11.06
N LYS A 51 -24.55 -8.10 11.11
CA LYS A 51 -24.33 -7.16 12.22
C LYS A 51 -25.45 -6.12 12.30
N TRP A 52 -25.82 -5.53 11.16
CA TRP A 52 -26.89 -4.54 11.09
C TRP A 52 -28.26 -5.13 11.45
N ALA A 53 -28.54 -6.35 10.98
CA ALA A 53 -29.77 -7.05 11.32
C ALA A 53 -29.88 -7.33 12.83
N LYS A 54 -28.77 -7.66 13.50
CA LYS A 54 -28.72 -7.87 14.95
C LYS A 54 -28.85 -6.60 15.78
N GLU A 55 -28.41 -5.45 15.26
CA GLU A 55 -28.54 -4.16 15.95
C GLU A 55 -29.97 -3.57 15.85
N ARG A 56 -30.82 -4.10 14.96
CA ARG A 56 -32.23 -3.68 14.80
C ARG A 56 -33.25 -4.58 15.52
N LEU A 57 -32.81 -5.69 16.12
CA LEU A 57 -33.62 -6.59 16.95
C LEU A 57 -33.38 -6.29 18.43
#